data_AF-E1ZZH5-F1
#
_entry.id   AF-E1ZZH5-F1
#
_cell.length_a   1.000
_cell.length_b   1.000
_cell.length_c   1.000
_cell.angle_alpha   90.00
_cell.angle_beta   90.00
_cell.angle_gamma   90.00
#
_symmetry.space_group_name_H-M   'P 1'
#
loop_
_entity.id
_entity.type
_entity.pdbx_description
1 polymer ?
#
loop_
_entity_poly.entity_id
_entity_poly.type
_entity_poly.pdbx_seq_one_letter_code
_entity_poly.pdbx_strand_id
1 'polypeptide(L)' 'EIIGVHCTHGFNRTGFLIISYLLEIDGSSVDAALAEFATVRPPGIYKDDYIKELYRRYDDMDDAPPPPPRPSW' A
#
# COMPACT_ATOMS: atom_id res chain seq x y z
N GLU A 1 -14.67 -5.43 -16.36
CA GLU A 1 -14.77 -3.99 -16.00
C GLU A 1 -13.52 -3.60 -15.23
N ILE A 2 -13.04 -2.35 -15.31
CA ILE A 2 -11.82 -1.87 -14.62
C ILE A 2 -12.17 -0.63 -13.80
N ILE A 3 -11.65 -0.56 -12.57
CA ILE A 3 -11.79 0.61 -11.69
C ILE A 3 -10.47 1.37 -11.67
N GLY A 4 -10.48 2.61 -12.17
CA GLY A 4 -9.32 3.50 -12.09
C GLY A 4 -9.27 4.22 -10.74
N VAL A 5 -8.15 4.10 -10.02
CA VAL A 5 -7.91 4.82 -8.76
C VAL A 5 -6.68 5.71 -8.91
N HIS A 6 -6.85 7.01 -8.68
CA HIS A 6 -5.74 7.96 -8.76
C HIS A 6 -5.77 8.97 -7.63
N CYS A 7 -4.59 9.49 -7.31
CA CYS A 7 -4.41 10.72 -6.55
C CYS A 7 -3.62 11.70 -7.43
N THR A 8 -2.80 12.58 -6.86
CA THR A 8 -1.93 13.46 -7.65
C THR A 8 -0.84 12.67 -8.38
N HIS A 9 -0.22 11.69 -7.71
CA HIS A 9 0.91 10.93 -8.27
C HIS A 9 0.61 9.43 -8.48
N GLY A 10 -0.44 8.90 -7.84
CA GLY A 10 -0.84 7.50 -8.00
C GLY A 10 -0.02 6.49 -7.18
N PHE A 11 0.40 6.85 -5.96
CA PHE A 11 1.22 5.98 -5.10
C PHE A 11 0.62 5.83 -3.70
N ASN A 12 0.74 6.84 -2.84
CA ASN A 12 0.39 6.68 -1.41
C ASN A 12 -1.11 6.51 -1.16
N ARG A 13 -1.94 7.52 -1.45
CA ARG A 13 -3.41 7.41 -1.28
C ARG A 13 -4.03 6.36 -2.19
N THR A 14 -3.50 6.24 -3.41
CA THR A 14 -3.95 5.22 -4.37
C THR A 14 -3.69 3.81 -3.85
N GLY A 15 -2.45 3.51 -3.46
CA GLY A 15 -2.07 2.21 -2.91
C GLY A 15 -2.81 1.92 -1.62
N PHE A 16 -2.95 2.90 -0.73
CA PHE A 16 -3.65 2.70 0.54
C PHE A 16 -5.09 2.23 0.36
N LEU A 17 -5.85 2.87 -0.54
CA LEU A 17 -7.24 2.47 -0.79
C LEU A 17 -7.35 1.14 -1.53
N ILE A 18 -6.46 0.87 -2.48
CA ILE A 18 -6.42 -0.42 -3.19
C ILE A 18 -6.08 -1.54 -2.20
N ILE A 19 -5.03 -1.38 -1.39
CA ILE A 19 -4.61 -2.37 -0.41
C ILE A 19 -5.70 -2.59 0.63
N SER A 20 -6.28 -1.52 1.21
CA SER A 20 -7.43 -1.67 2.13
C SER A 20 -8.57 -2.49 1.53
N TYR A 21 -8.89 -2.30 0.25
CA TYR A 21 -9.89 -3.11 -0.44
C TYR A 21 -9.49 -4.59 -0.54
N LEU A 22 -8.25 -4.88 -0.94
CA LEU A 22 -7.74 -6.26 -1.06
C LEU A 22 -7.74 -7.00 0.30
N LEU A 23 -7.52 -6.27 1.40
CA LEU A 23 -7.54 -6.84 2.75
C LEU A 23 -8.97 -7.09 3.24
N GLU A 24 -9.87 -6.12 3.07
CA GLU A 24 -11.23 -6.20 3.61
C GLU A 24 -12.16 -7.10 2.80
N ILE A 25 -11.96 -7.18 1.48
CA ILE A 25 -12.87 -7.87 0.56
C ILE A 25 -12.28 -9.17 0.02
N ASP A 26 -11.00 -9.17 -0.36
CA ASP A 26 -10.36 -10.32 -1.00
C ASP A 26 -9.59 -11.21 -0.01
N GLY A 27 -9.43 -10.78 1.25
CA GLY A 27 -8.80 -11.56 2.32
C GLY A 27 -7.27 -11.73 2.16
N SER A 28 -6.62 -10.80 1.46
CA SER A 28 -5.15 -10.78 1.35
C SER A 28 -4.48 -10.44 2.69
N SER A 29 -3.18 -10.74 2.84
CA SER A 29 -2.38 -10.21 3.96
C SER A 29 -1.77 -8.85 3.62
N VAL A 30 -1.43 -8.06 4.64
CA VAL A 30 -0.85 -6.72 4.47
C VAL A 30 0.46 -6.79 3.69
N ASP A 31 1.33 -7.74 4.03
CA ASP A 31 2.61 -7.99 3.35
C ASP A 31 2.41 -8.28 1.85
N ALA A 32 1.49 -9.19 1.52
CA ALA A 32 1.26 -9.62 0.15
C ALA A 32 0.71 -8.47 -0.70
N ALA A 33 -0.26 -7.72 -0.17
CA ALA A 33 -0.86 -6.59 -0.87
C ALA A 33 0.13 -5.43 -1.07
N LEU A 34 1.00 -5.16 -0.10
CA LEU A 34 2.08 -4.17 -0.24
C LEU A 34 3.10 -4.60 -1.30
N ALA A 35 3.53 -5.87 -1.28
CA ALA A 35 4.48 -6.40 -2.24
C ALA A 35 3.93 -6.39 -3.67
N GLU A 36 2.65 -6.77 -3.84
CA GLU A 36 1.98 -6.74 -5.14
C GLU A 36 1.87 -5.31 -5.66
N PHE A 37 1.39 -4.36 -4.84
CA PHE A 37 1.28 -2.96 -5.25
C PHE A 37 2.64 -2.35 -5.60
N ALA A 38 3.70 -2.67 -4.85
CA ALA A 38 5.06 -2.24 -5.16
C ALA A 38 5.60 -2.84 -6.46
N THR A 39 5.19 -4.07 -6.81
CA THR A 39 5.57 -4.74 -8.05
C THR A 39 4.92 -4.09 -9.26
N VAL A 40 3.61 -3.84 -9.20
CA VAL A 40 2.85 -3.27 -10.34
C VAL A 40 2.98 -1.75 -10.46
N ARG A 41 3.29 -1.06 -9.35
CA ARG A 41 3.49 0.39 -9.30
C ARG A 41 4.74 0.78 -8.49
N PRO A 42 5.97 0.49 -8.99
CA PRO A 42 7.19 0.73 -8.23
C PRO A 42 7.39 2.20 -7.84
N PRO A 43 7.77 2.51 -6.57
CA PRO A 43 8.15 1.56 -5.51
C PRO A 43 7.00 1.14 -4.59
N GLY A 44 5.75 1.43 -4.95
CA GLY A 44 4.57 1.25 -4.11
C GLY A 44 4.31 2.46 -3.21
N ILE A 45 3.76 2.21 -2.02
CA ILE A 45 3.62 3.24 -0.98
C ILE A 45 5.01 3.52 -0.41
N TYR A 46 5.44 4.78 -0.45
CA TYR A 46 6.77 5.21 0.03
C TYR A 46 6.68 6.15 1.24
N LYS A 47 5.48 6.32 1.80
CA LYS A 47 5.22 7.10 3.00
C LYS A 47 5.05 6.18 4.21
N ASP A 48 5.93 6.34 5.19
CA ASP A 48 5.97 5.55 6.43
C ASP A 48 4.64 5.54 7.19
N ASP A 49 4.01 6.70 7.32
CA ASP A 49 2.73 6.87 8.02
C ASP A 49 1.60 6.07 7.36
N TYR A 50 1.62 5.92 6.04
CA TYR A 50 0.64 5.13 5.31
C TYR A 50 0.86 3.62 5.49
N ILE A 51 2.12 3.17 5.49
CA ILE A 51 2.46 1.76 5.71
C ILE A 51 2.07 1.37 7.12
N LYS A 52 2.52 2.12 8.14
CA LYS A 52 2.20 1.85 9.55
C LYS A 52 0.71 1.87 9.83
N GLU A 53 -0.04 2.76 9.18
CA GLU A 53 -1.48 2.80 9.33
C GLU A 53 -2.19 1.57 8.75
N LEU A 54 -1.65 0.97 7.68
CA LEU A 54 -2.17 -0.32 7.18
C LEU A 54 -1.93 -1.44 8.20
N TYR A 55 -0.72 -1.56 8.74
CA TYR A 55 -0.45 -2.56 9.79
C TYR A 55 -1.32 -2.29 11.01
N ARG A 56 -1.40 -1.05 11.53
CA ARG A 56 -2.25 -0.71 12.67
C ARG A 56 -3.72 -1.14 12.52
N ARG A 57 -4.24 -1.19 11.28
CA ARG A 57 -5.63 -1.57 11.00
C ARG A 57 -5.81 -3.06 10.80
N TYR A 58 -4.83 -3.73 10.22
CA TYR A 58 -5.03 -5.05 9.63
C TYR A 58 -3.98 -6.10 10.07
N ASP A 59 -2.95 -5.72 10.85
CA ASP A 59 -1.89 -6.60 11.34
C ASP A 59 -1.15 -6.01 12.59
N ASP A 60 0.02 -6.54 12.94
CA ASP A 60 0.86 -5.99 14.01
C ASP A 60 1.72 -4.80 13.52
N MET A 61 1.71 -3.68 14.25
CA MET A 61 2.54 -2.52 13.90
C MET A 61 4.05 -2.78 14.01
N ASP A 62 4.46 -3.73 14.85
CA ASP A 62 5.87 -4.07 15.03
C ASP A 62 6.46 -4.77 13.78
N ASP A 63 5.60 -5.32 12.92
CA ASP A 63 5.96 -5.98 11.67
C ASP A 63 5.96 -5.02 10.46
N ALA A 64 5.61 -3.74 10.65
CA ALA A 64 5.56 -2.77 9.57
C ALA A 64 6.95 -2.54 8.94
N PRO A 65 7.12 -2.78 7.62
CA PRO A 65 8.41 -2.62 6.96
C PRO A 65 8.76 -1.14 6.84
N PRO A 66 10.07 -0.80 6.83
CA PRO A 66 10.48 0.56 6.54
C PRO A 66 10.04 0.96 5.13
N PRO A 67 9.69 2.24 4.90
CA PRO A 67 9.33 2.69 3.57
C PRO A 67 10.50 2.53 2.58
N PRO A 68 10.23 2.24 1.31
CA PRO A 68 11.26 2.28 0.27
C PRO A 68 11.83 3.70 0.12
N PRO A 69 13.02 3.84 -0.50
CA PRO A 69 13.57 5.15 -0.83
C PRO A 69 12.57 6.00 -1.61
N ARG A 70 12.49 7.29 -1.26
CA ARG A 70 11.63 8.23 -1.99
C ARG A 70 12.06 8.23 -3.46
N PRO A 71 11.10 8.14 -4.41
CA PRO A 71 11.41 8.27 -5.83
C PRO A 71 12.11 9.60 -6.14
N SER A 72 12.97 9.61 -7.16
CA SER A 72 13.68 10.82 -7.59
C SER A 72 12.82 11.77 -8.43
N TRP A 73 11.64 11.31 -8.85
CA TRP A 73 10.66 12.05 -9.66
C TRP A 73 9.55 12.65 -8.79
#